data_AF-A0A7K4TPF0-F1
#
_entry.id   AF-A0A7K4TPF0-F1
#
_cell.length_a   1.000
_cell.length_b   1.000
_cell.length_c   1.000
_cell.angle_alpha   90.00
_cell.angle_beta   90.00
_cell.angle_gamma   90.00
#
_symmetry.space_group_name_H-M   'P 1'
#
loop_
_entity.id
_entity.type
_entity.pdbx_description
1 polymer ?
#
loop_
_entity_poly.entity_id
_entity_poly.type
_entity_poly.pdbx_seq_one_letter_code
_entity_poly.pdbx_strand_id
1 'polypeptide(L)'
;ASLSQPSSVSANLGETVKITCSEGNPKRYFAWYQQKVPGTGPVTVIYADDKRPSGIPSRFSGSNSGSTATLTISGVQAKDEAVYFCGGQDSSS
;
A
#
# COMPACT_ATOMS: atom_id res chain seq x y z
N ALA A 1 -14.39 9.15 8.17
CA ALA A 1 -13.74 7.89 8.59
C ALA A 1 -12.24 8.14 8.69
N SER A 2 -11.57 7.63 9.72
CA SER A 2 -10.10 7.71 9.85
C SER A 2 -9.47 6.42 9.36
N LEU A 3 -8.42 6.52 8.55
CA LEU A 3 -7.61 5.37 8.13
C LEU A 3 -6.82 4.83 9.32
N SER A 4 -6.77 3.51 9.45
CA SER A 4 -5.97 2.81 10.46
C SER A 4 -4.94 1.92 9.76
N GLN A 5 -3.68 2.06 10.11
CA GLN A 5 -2.55 1.28 9.57
C GLN A 5 -1.55 0.98 10.70
N PRO A 6 -0.79 -0.13 10.63
CA PRO A 6 0.25 -0.41 11.61
C PRO A 6 1.33 0.66 11.57
N SER A 7 1.84 1.06 12.74
CA SER A 7 2.89 2.09 12.84
C SER A 7 4.20 1.66 12.20
N SER A 8 4.50 0.37 12.22
CA SER A 8 5.66 -0.23 11.56
C SER A 8 5.42 -1.71 11.27
N VAL A 9 6.11 -2.22 10.25
CA VAL A 9 6.18 -3.63 9.90
C VAL A 9 7.63 -3.95 9.54
N SER A 10 8.08 -5.15 9.87
CA SER A 10 9.45 -5.60 9.60
C SER A 10 9.40 -6.94 8.87
N ALA A 11 10.36 -7.15 7.97
CA ALA A 11 10.53 -8.40 7.24
C ALA A 11 12.00 -8.56 6.83
N ASN A 12 12.45 -9.80 6.69
CA ASN A 12 13.80 -10.10 6.19
C ASN A 12 13.85 -10.01 4.66
N LEU A 13 15.06 -9.87 4.12
CA LEU A 13 15.29 -9.95 2.68
C LEU A 13 14.79 -11.29 2.12
N GLY A 14 14.04 -11.23 1.03
CA GLY A 14 13.43 -12.40 0.38
C GLY A 14 12.10 -12.85 0.98
N GLU A 15 11.69 -12.35 2.16
CA GLU A 15 10.39 -12.67 2.73
C GLU A 15 9.24 -11.95 2.02
N THR A 16 8.02 -12.33 2.37
CA THR A 16 6.81 -11.62 1.97
C THR A 16 6.26 -10.84 3.15
N VAL A 17 6.07 -9.53 2.97
CA VAL A 17 5.42 -8.68 3.98
C VAL A 17 4.05 -8.24 3.50
N LYS A 18 3.12 -8.11 4.45
CA LYS A 18 1.77 -7.58 4.22
C LYS A 18 1.56 -6.34 5.08
N ILE A 19 1.13 -5.26 4.46
CA ILE A 19 0.78 -4.01 5.11
C ILE A 19 -0.72 -3.83 4.96
N THR A 20 -1.44 -3.68 6.06
CA THR A 20 -2.90 -3.55 6.04
C THR A 20 -3.32 -2.12 6.34
N CYS A 21 -4.38 -1.69 5.69
CA CYS A 21 -5.01 -0.41 5.95
C CYS A 21 -6.52 -0.60 6.00
N SER A 22 -7.15 -0.16 7.07
CA SER A 22 -8.59 -0.27 7.25
C SER A 22 -9.25 1.10 7.30
N GLU A 23 -10.40 1.21 6.66
CA GLU A 23 -11.26 2.39 6.71
C GLU A 23 -12.69 1.99 6.99
N GLY A 24 -13.42 2.80 7.76
CA GLY A 24 -14.82 2.55 8.08
C GLY A 24 -15.81 2.56 6.90
N ASN A 25 -15.34 2.75 5.65
CA ASN A 25 -16.21 2.78 4.46
C ASN A 25 -15.77 1.71 3.43
N PRO A 26 -16.55 0.63 3.24
CA PRO A 26 -16.21 -0.46 2.32
C PRO A 26 -16.45 -0.12 0.84
N LYS A 27 -16.99 1.05 0.51
CA LYS A 27 -17.27 1.47 -0.89
C LYS A 27 -16.12 2.24 -1.55
N ARG A 28 -15.01 2.43 -0.84
CA ARG A 28 -13.86 3.20 -1.32
C ARG A 28 -12.84 2.30 -1.98
N TYR A 29 -12.23 2.83 -3.02
CA TYR A 29 -11.01 2.27 -3.59
C TYR A 29 -9.83 2.74 -2.76
N PHE A 30 -8.85 1.86 -2.60
CA PHE A 30 -7.61 2.16 -1.92
C PHE A 30 -6.47 2.31 -2.91
N ALA A 31 -5.58 3.24 -2.59
CA ALA A 31 -4.28 3.39 -3.21
C ALA A 31 -3.19 3.27 -2.15
N TRP A 32 -2.02 2.77 -2.56
CA TRP A 32 -0.83 2.65 -1.75
C TRP A 32 0.29 3.50 -2.32
N TYR A 33 1.00 4.17 -1.43
CA TYR A 33 2.05 5.12 -1.74
C TYR A 33 3.32 4.76 -0.97
N GLN A 34 4.46 4.89 -1.62
CA GLN A 34 5.79 4.68 -1.05
C GLN A 34 6.56 6.00 -1.03
N GLN A 35 7.05 6.41 0.14
CA GLN A 35 7.96 7.54 0.31
C GLN A 35 9.27 7.02 0.91
N LYS A 36 10.33 7.02 0.10
CA LYS A 36 11.65 6.56 0.53
C LYS A 36 12.42 7.62 1.30
N VAL A 37 12.28 8.87 0.88
CA VAL A 37 13.01 10.00 1.46
C VAL A 37 11.99 10.94 2.12
N PRO A 38 12.12 11.22 3.42
CA PRO A 38 11.27 12.21 4.08
C PRO A 38 11.35 13.56 3.36
N GLY A 39 10.19 14.15 3.07
CA GLY A 39 10.10 15.44 2.36
C GLY A 39 10.08 15.35 0.83
N THR A 40 10.24 14.16 0.23
CA THR A 40 10.02 13.98 -1.22
C THR A 40 8.57 13.57 -1.52
N GLY A 41 8.11 13.83 -2.74
CA GLY A 41 6.81 13.34 -3.19
C GLY A 41 6.70 11.81 -3.09
N PRO A 42 5.56 11.28 -2.62
CA PRO A 42 5.34 9.84 -2.60
C PRO A 42 5.14 9.28 -4.02
N VAL A 43 5.52 8.02 -4.21
CA VAL A 43 5.31 7.26 -5.45
C VAL A 43 4.14 6.31 -5.27
N THR A 44 3.16 6.35 -6.16
CA THR A 44 2.05 5.37 -6.17
C THR A 44 2.58 3.99 -6.53
N VAL A 45 2.35 3.00 -5.66
CA VAL A 45 2.73 1.60 -5.90
C VAL A 45 1.54 0.73 -6.30
N ILE A 46 0.35 1.01 -5.77
CA ILE A 46 -0.93 0.38 -6.14
C ILE A 46 -2.02 1.45 -6.16
N TYR A 47 -2.95 1.36 -7.10
CA TYR A 47 -4.15 2.19 -7.17
C TYR A 47 -5.38 1.33 -7.50
N ALA A 48 -6.57 1.85 -7.25
CA ALA A 48 -7.83 1.14 -7.50
C ALA A 48 -7.81 -0.31 -6.97
N ASP A 49 -7.40 -0.48 -5.71
CA ASP A 49 -7.27 -1.73 -4.95
C ASP A 49 -6.16 -2.69 -5.39
N ASP A 50 -6.00 -2.96 -6.69
CA ASP A 50 -5.12 -4.01 -7.20
C ASP A 50 -4.27 -3.60 -8.41
N LYS A 51 -4.50 -2.41 -8.98
CA LYS A 51 -3.80 -1.97 -10.18
C LYS A 51 -2.42 -1.44 -9.83
N ARG A 52 -1.40 -1.97 -10.50
CA ARG A 52 -0.01 -1.56 -10.33
C ARG A 52 0.43 -0.68 -11.51
N PRO A 53 0.95 0.54 -11.28
CA PRO A 53 1.49 1.38 -12.35
C PRO A 53 2.66 0.72 -13.09
N SER A 54 2.87 1.11 -14.35
CA SER A 54 4.05 0.70 -15.12
C SER A 54 5.33 1.18 -14.43
N GLY A 55 6.37 0.33 -14.40
CA GLY A 55 7.64 0.64 -13.74
C GLY A 55 7.71 0.26 -12.26
N ILE A 56 6.58 -0.06 -11.63
CA ILE A 56 6.57 -0.65 -10.29
C ILE A 56 6.85 -2.16 -10.39
N PRO A 57 7.79 -2.72 -9.60
CA PRO A 57 8.15 -4.13 -9.69
C PRO A 57 7.00 -5.10 -9.47
N SER A 58 7.03 -6.24 -10.16
CA SER A 58 5.97 -7.26 -10.11
C SER A 58 5.71 -7.87 -8.74
N ARG A 59 6.67 -7.74 -7.82
CA ARG A 59 6.58 -8.17 -6.42
C ARG A 59 5.59 -7.39 -5.56
N PHE A 60 5.18 -6.19 -5.98
CA PHE A 60 4.15 -5.42 -5.27
C PHE A 60 2.77 -5.83 -5.78
N SER A 61 1.85 -6.16 -4.89
CA SER A 61 0.45 -6.40 -5.24
C SER A 61 -0.49 -5.82 -4.18
N GLY A 62 -1.67 -5.40 -4.62
CA GLY A 62 -2.72 -4.93 -3.73
C GLY A 62 -3.91 -5.88 -3.73
N SER A 63 -4.64 -5.88 -2.63
CA SER A 63 -5.96 -6.48 -2.54
C SER A 63 -6.83 -5.68 -1.59
N ASN A 64 -8.14 -5.81 -1.73
CA ASN A 64 -9.12 -5.21 -0.84
C ASN A 64 -10.16 -6.26 -0.44
N SER A 65 -10.51 -6.30 0.84
CA SER A 65 -11.55 -7.16 1.39
C SER A 65 -12.44 -6.34 2.31
N GLY A 66 -13.61 -5.96 1.79
CA GLY A 66 -14.57 -5.11 2.48
C GLY A 66 -13.99 -3.73 2.77
N SER A 67 -13.63 -3.49 4.02
CA SER A 67 -13.10 -2.21 4.52
C SER A 67 -11.58 -2.20 4.71
N THR A 68 -10.90 -3.27 4.31
CA THR A 68 -9.47 -3.46 4.58
C THR A 68 -8.71 -3.73 3.29
N ALA A 69 -7.83 -2.80 2.94
CA ALA A 69 -6.84 -2.96 1.90
C ALA A 69 -5.56 -3.62 2.43
N THR A 70 -4.91 -4.40 1.60
CA THR A 70 -3.62 -5.05 1.89
C THR A 70 -2.65 -4.79 0.76
N LEU A 71 -1.48 -4.24 1.08
CA LEU A 71 -0.31 -4.25 0.20
C LEU A 71 0.55 -5.46 0.53
N THR A 72 0.85 -6.27 -0.48
CA THR A 72 1.78 -7.39 -0.37
C THR A 72 3.06 -7.06 -1.14
N ILE A 73 4.21 -7.27 -0.50
CA ILE A 73 5.53 -7.13 -1.12
C ILE A 73 6.21 -8.49 -0.99
N SER A 74 6.32 -9.22 -2.09
CA SER A 74 6.92 -10.55 -2.12
C SER A 74 8.42 -10.48 -2.46
N GLY A 75 9.28 -11.18 -1.73
CA GLY A 75 10.71 -11.11 -2.01
C GLY A 75 11.25 -9.71 -1.69
N VAL A 76 11.04 -9.26 -0.45
CA VAL A 76 11.48 -7.95 0.06
C VAL A 76 12.95 -7.72 -0.26
N GLN A 77 13.28 -6.51 -0.72
CA GLN A 77 14.64 -6.08 -1.03
C GLN A 77 15.01 -4.87 -0.15
N ALA A 78 16.30 -4.62 0.05
CA ALA A 78 16.77 -3.49 0.88
C ALA A 78 16.18 -2.13 0.42
N LYS A 79 15.98 -1.96 -0.89
CA LYS A 79 15.38 -0.75 -1.46
C LYS A 79 13.89 -0.57 -1.21
N ASP A 80 13.24 -1.55 -0.58
CA ASP A 80 11.82 -1.51 -0.21
C ASP A 80 11.62 -0.94 1.21
N GLU A 81 12.69 -0.68 1.97
CA GLU A 81 12.63 0.09 3.19
C GLU A 81 12.20 1.53 2.88
N ALA A 82 11.02 1.90 3.37
CA ALA A 82 10.37 3.17 3.09
C ALA A 82 9.19 3.38 4.04
N VAL A 83 8.65 4.59 4.06
CA VAL A 83 7.34 4.84 4.66
C VAL A 83 6.27 4.51 3.62
N TYR A 84 5.28 3.71 4.02
CA TYR A 84 4.12 3.38 3.19
C TYR A 84 2.87 4.00 3.77
N PHE A 85 2.03 4.53 2.89
CA PHE A 85 0.75 5.12 3.27
C PHE A 85 -0.34 4.58 2.37
N CYS A 86 -1.53 4.37 2.94
CA CYS A 86 -2.74 4.13 2.18
C CYS A 86 -3.57 5.42 2.05
N GLY A 87 -4.37 5.51 0.99
CA GLY A 87 -5.41 6.52 0.86
C GLY A 87 -6.68 5.91 0.29
N GLY A 88 -7.82 6.21 0.91
CA GLY A 88 -9.14 5.88 0.38
C GLY A 88 -9.63 6.99 -0.56
N GLN A 89 -10.11 6.64 -1.75
CA GLN A 89 -10.81 7.54 -2.65
C GLN A 89 -12.29 7.13 -2.75
N ASP A 90 -13.17 8.13 -2.61
CA ASP A 90 -14.59 7.94 -2.90
C ASP A 90 -14.77 7.63 -4.39
N SER A 91 -15.58 6.62 -4.67
CA SER A 91 -16.01 6.25 -6.02
C SER A 91 -17.09 7.18 -6.58
N SER A 92 -17.41 8.29 -5.91
CA SER A 92 -18.45 9.23 -6.34
C SER A 92 -17.97 10.03 -7.56
N SER A 93 -18.46 9.64 -8.73
CA SER A 93 -18.68 10.54 -9.87
C SER A 93 -19.54 11.73 -9.49
#